data_AF-A0A2S8GBX2-F1
#
_entry.id   AF-A0A2S8GBX2-F1
#
_cell.length_a   1.000
_cell.length_b   1.000
_cell.length_c   1.000
_cell.angle_alpha   90.00
_cell.angle_beta   90.00
_cell.angle_gamma   90.00
#
_symmetry.space_group_name_H-M   'P 1'
#
loop_
_entity.id
_entity.type
_entity.pdbx_description
1 polymer ?
#
loop_
_entity_poly.entity_id
_entity_poly.type
_entity_poly.pdbx_seq_one_letter_code
_entity_poly.pdbx_strand_id
1 'polypeptide(L)'
;MDDFLKEHFQRVRQVLSPPEPEPVRQVAEALCFPAFHPETLLRVVDRTEGSTILFRTTDSGLWGSEESTEPTEIEERTFVPFERAKQFWDAMSELNPVSIRPMESCGCDGMSINAMFQAGDQKSEFETWSPELDTPEGRFVELIYDLAWDVLQTPEAVLGLEHLHCYLKKGPGVTVTTGSVNRLRIFGSLSFGDEGALLAYFSEFDLNEPLLVDMTNFDGMGTCLYPEFIKFANSHQNIAWAVSPNARHHVEAMRFPKETCFDTTDDAIQWLNRP
;
A
#
# COMPACT_ATOMS: atom_id res chain seq x y z
N MET A 1 -27.52 -0.14 9.75
CA MET A 1 -26.26 -0.16 8.99
C MET A 1 -25.14 0.38 9.87
N ASP A 2 -25.35 1.54 10.51
CA ASP A 2 -24.40 2.15 11.44
C ASP A 2 -23.96 1.24 12.60
N ASP A 3 -24.88 0.49 13.22
CA ASP A 3 -24.52 -0.38 14.35
C ASP A 3 -23.61 -1.54 13.91
N PHE A 4 -23.86 -2.12 12.73
CA PHE A 4 -23.03 -3.17 12.15
C PHE A 4 -21.61 -2.68 11.85
N LEU A 5 -21.48 -1.49 11.25
CA LEU A 5 -20.17 -0.89 10.95
C LEU A 5 -19.40 -0.58 12.25
N LYS A 6 -20.09 -0.07 13.28
CA LYS A 6 -19.48 0.18 14.59
C LYS A 6 -18.99 -1.10 15.25
N GLU A 7 -19.80 -2.16 15.26
CA GLU A 7 -19.41 -3.46 15.80
C GLU A 7 -18.21 -4.04 15.05
N HIS A 8 -18.21 -3.96 13.72
CA HIS A 8 -17.08 -4.39 12.90
C HIS A 8 -15.81 -3.59 13.23
N PHE A 9 -15.86 -2.25 13.27
CA PHE A 9 -14.69 -1.43 13.60
C PHE A 9 -14.15 -1.71 15.01
N GLN A 10 -15.03 -1.94 15.99
CA GLN A 10 -14.61 -2.33 17.34
C GLN A 10 -13.91 -3.68 17.34
N ARG A 11 -14.44 -4.66 16.61
CA ARG A 11 -13.83 -6.00 16.48
C ARG A 11 -12.45 -5.91 15.83
N VAL A 12 -12.34 -5.19 14.71
CA VAL A 12 -11.05 -5.01 14.01
C VAL A 12 -10.04 -4.30 14.93
N ARG A 13 -10.46 -3.25 15.65
CA ARG A 13 -9.58 -2.56 16.62
C ARG A 13 -9.08 -3.52 17.71
N GLN A 14 -9.93 -4.39 18.22
CA GLN A 14 -9.55 -5.38 19.24
C GLN A 14 -8.55 -6.42 18.72
N VAL A 15 -8.73 -6.86 17.47
CA VAL A 15 -7.87 -7.88 16.84
C VAL A 15 -6.53 -7.27 16.43
N LEU A 16 -6.55 -6.20 15.64
CA LEU A 16 -5.33 -5.67 15.04
C LEU A 16 -4.51 -4.82 16.01
N SER A 17 -5.15 -4.06 16.93
CA SER A 17 -4.51 -3.09 17.82
C SER A 17 -4.53 -3.54 19.29
N PRO A 18 -3.87 -4.67 19.65
CA PRO A 18 -3.82 -5.10 21.04
C PRO A 18 -2.99 -4.11 21.88
N PRO A 19 -3.25 -4.06 23.20
CA PRO A 19 -2.50 -3.21 24.11
C PRO A 19 -1.02 -3.61 24.15
N GLU A 20 -0.14 -2.60 24.20
CA GLU A 20 1.30 -2.82 24.33
C GLU A 20 1.66 -3.34 25.74
N PRO A 21 2.37 -4.47 25.86
CA PRO A 21 2.64 -5.12 27.15
C PRO A 21 3.79 -4.47 27.95
N GLU A 22 4.56 -3.57 27.34
CA GLU A 22 5.82 -3.04 27.86
C GLU A 22 5.83 -1.51 27.89
N PRO A 23 6.70 -0.88 28.72
CA PRO A 23 6.83 0.57 28.74
C PRO A 23 7.33 1.08 27.38
N VAL A 24 6.45 1.81 26.69
CA VAL A 24 6.76 2.51 25.43
C VAL A 24 7.17 3.94 25.73
N ARG A 25 8.20 4.45 25.04
CA ARG A 25 8.56 5.88 25.13
C ARG A 25 7.58 6.72 24.35
N GLN A 26 7.30 6.27 23.13
CA GLN A 26 6.35 6.88 22.22
C GLN A 26 5.80 5.85 21.24
N VAL A 27 4.57 6.08 20.79
CA VAL A 27 3.83 5.25 19.83
C VAL A 27 3.12 6.16 18.84
N ALA A 28 3.16 5.80 17.57
CA ALA A 28 2.34 6.39 16.52
C ALA A 28 1.64 5.26 15.75
N GLU A 29 0.33 5.38 15.57
CA GLU A 29 -0.52 4.34 15.00
C GLU A 29 -1.50 4.92 13.98
N ALA A 30 -1.69 4.21 12.88
CA ALA A 30 -2.77 4.41 11.93
C ALA A 30 -3.46 3.06 11.67
N LEU A 31 -4.70 2.95 12.13
CA LEU A 31 -5.59 1.83 11.82
C LEU A 31 -6.51 2.23 10.67
N CYS A 32 -6.24 1.67 9.50
CA CYS A 32 -6.88 1.97 8.24
C CYS A 32 -8.03 1.00 7.95
N PHE A 33 -9.16 1.55 7.48
CA PHE A 33 -10.37 0.84 7.08
C PHE A 33 -10.69 1.19 5.61
N PRO A 34 -10.02 0.55 4.65
CA PRO A 34 -10.28 0.80 3.24
C PRO A 34 -11.64 0.26 2.83
N ALA A 35 -12.32 0.93 1.89
CA ALA A 35 -13.66 0.53 1.47
C ALA A 35 -13.71 -0.84 0.78
N PHE A 36 -12.63 -1.25 0.10
CA PHE A 36 -12.60 -2.45 -0.76
C PHE A 36 -11.42 -3.39 -0.49
N HIS A 37 -10.58 -3.07 0.48
CA HIS A 37 -9.38 -3.84 0.81
C HIS A 37 -9.38 -4.21 2.30
N PRO A 38 -8.59 -5.22 2.72
CA PRO A 38 -8.53 -5.60 4.12
C PRO A 38 -8.10 -4.46 5.05
N GLU A 39 -8.63 -4.48 6.27
CA GLU A 39 -8.26 -3.51 7.28
C GLU A 39 -6.79 -3.70 7.66
N THR A 40 -6.08 -2.60 7.89
CA THR A 40 -4.63 -2.62 8.07
C THR A 40 -4.21 -1.71 9.21
N LEU A 41 -3.38 -2.22 10.10
CA LEU A 41 -2.71 -1.47 11.15
C LEU A 41 -1.26 -1.21 10.76
N LEU A 42 -0.85 0.05 10.80
CA LEU A 42 0.54 0.45 10.86
C LEU A 42 0.83 1.06 12.23
N ARG A 43 1.82 0.53 12.95
CA ARG A 43 2.21 1.02 14.28
C ARG A 43 3.72 1.15 14.40
N VAL A 44 4.19 2.33 14.79
CA VAL A 44 5.59 2.60 15.11
C VAL A 44 5.72 2.76 16.62
N VAL A 45 6.65 2.01 17.22
CA VAL A 45 6.88 2.00 18.67
C VAL A 45 8.33 2.32 18.95
N ASP A 46 8.61 3.28 19.82
CA ASP A 46 9.95 3.54 20.33
C ASP A 46 10.17 2.94 21.72
N ARG A 47 11.27 2.20 21.85
CA ARG A 47 11.68 1.50 23.06
C ARG A 47 13.12 1.84 23.42
N THR A 48 13.58 1.35 24.56
CA THR A 48 14.99 1.48 24.97
C THR A 48 15.97 0.81 24.00
N GLU A 49 15.54 -0.25 23.32
CA GLU A 49 16.34 -1.05 22.40
C GLU A 49 16.35 -0.50 20.96
N GLY A 50 15.51 0.50 20.69
CA GLY A 50 15.30 1.08 19.37
C GLY A 50 13.83 1.19 19.01
N SER A 51 13.56 1.68 17.80
CA SER A 51 12.21 1.74 17.28
C SER A 51 11.88 0.51 16.43
N THR A 52 10.64 0.04 16.52
CA THR A 52 10.09 -1.03 15.69
C THR A 52 8.89 -0.53 14.93
N ILE A 53 8.67 -1.06 13.73
CA ILE A 53 7.42 -0.91 13.01
C ILE A 53 6.70 -2.25 12.93
N LEU A 54 5.39 -2.19 13.06
CA LEU A 54 4.46 -3.30 13.03
C LEU A 54 3.46 -3.04 11.91
N PHE A 55 3.33 -4.01 11.02
CA PHE A 55 2.23 -4.12 10.08
C PHE A 55 1.36 -5.30 10.50
N ARG A 56 0.04 -5.07 10.54
CA ARG A 56 -0.93 -6.15 10.68
C ARG A 56 -2.10 -5.94 9.75
N THR A 57 -2.62 -7.02 9.20
CA THR A 57 -3.82 -6.99 8.37
C THR A 57 -4.59 -8.29 8.54
N THR A 58 -5.80 -8.34 7.99
CA THR A 58 -6.57 -9.56 7.81
C THR A 58 -6.46 -10.03 6.36
N ASP A 59 -6.68 -11.33 6.12
CA ASP A 59 -6.77 -11.88 4.76
C ASP A 59 -8.07 -11.47 4.02
N SER A 60 -9.02 -10.89 4.73
CA SER A 60 -10.34 -10.51 4.24
C SER A 60 -10.80 -9.19 4.88
N GLY A 61 -11.40 -8.32 4.06
CA GLY A 61 -12.02 -7.07 4.53
C GLY A 61 -13.51 -7.23 4.84
N LEU A 62 -14.14 -6.13 5.25
CA LEU A 62 -15.57 -6.03 5.56
C LEU A 62 -16.52 -6.76 4.58
N TRP A 63 -16.23 -6.71 3.27
CA TRP A 63 -17.07 -7.28 2.22
C TRP A 63 -16.69 -8.70 1.77
N GLY A 64 -15.52 -9.18 2.19
CA GLY A 64 -14.93 -10.43 1.71
C GLY A 64 -15.13 -11.62 2.65
N SER A 65 -15.59 -11.40 3.89
CA SER A 65 -15.87 -12.49 4.81
C SER A 65 -17.16 -13.21 4.41
N GLU A 66 -17.04 -14.32 3.67
CA GLU A 66 -18.12 -15.31 3.64
C GLU A 66 -18.45 -15.70 5.10
N GLU A 67 -19.74 -15.85 5.43
CA GLU A 67 -20.29 -15.90 6.80
C GLU A 67 -19.73 -17.02 7.73
N SER A 68 -18.74 -17.81 7.30
CA SER A 68 -18.24 -18.98 8.03
C SER A 68 -16.73 -19.07 8.27
N THR A 69 -15.91 -18.15 7.76
CA THR A 69 -14.44 -18.21 7.95
C THR A 69 -13.97 -17.03 8.79
N GLU A 70 -13.36 -17.32 9.95
CA GLU A 70 -12.68 -16.30 10.74
C GLU A 70 -11.49 -15.73 9.93
N PRO A 71 -11.36 -14.40 9.79
CA PRO A 71 -10.24 -13.81 9.07
C PRO A 71 -8.91 -14.23 9.67
N THR A 72 -7.93 -14.58 8.83
CA THR A 72 -6.57 -14.87 9.28
C THR A 72 -5.82 -13.57 9.50
N GLU A 73 -5.21 -13.40 10.68
CA GLU A 73 -4.31 -12.29 10.96
C GLU A 73 -2.94 -12.54 10.34
N ILE A 74 -2.43 -11.53 9.64
CA ILE A 74 -1.07 -11.50 9.09
C ILE A 74 -0.31 -10.41 9.84
N GLU A 75 0.91 -10.72 10.31
CA GLU A 75 1.78 -9.78 11.02
C GLU A 75 3.19 -9.77 10.41
N GLU A 76 3.73 -8.58 10.17
CA GLU A 76 5.17 -8.36 10.02
C GLU A 76 5.63 -7.34 11.07
N ARG A 77 6.74 -7.64 11.74
CA ARG A 77 7.39 -6.73 12.68
C ARG A 77 8.87 -6.66 12.39
N THR A 78 9.40 -5.44 12.30
CA THR A 78 10.82 -5.23 12.03
C THR A 78 11.40 -4.08 12.82
N PHE A 79 12.72 -4.12 13.04
CA PHE A 79 13.46 -3.01 13.63
C PHE A 79 13.68 -1.91 12.59
N VAL A 80 13.47 -0.68 13.01
CA VAL A 80 13.73 0.50 12.19
C VAL A 80 15.19 0.91 12.39
N PRO A 81 15.99 1.07 11.32
CA PRO A 81 17.36 1.58 11.43
C PRO A 81 17.40 2.91 12.20
N PHE A 82 18.37 3.06 13.11
CA PHE A 82 18.42 4.18 14.06
C PHE A 82 18.29 5.56 13.39
N GLU A 83 19.02 5.82 12.30
CA GLU A 83 18.95 7.10 11.59
C GLU A 83 17.56 7.35 10.99
N ARG A 84 16.90 6.30 10.47
CA ARG A 84 15.55 6.40 9.92
C ARG A 84 14.51 6.62 11.02
N ALA A 85 14.65 5.92 12.14
CA ALA A 85 13.81 6.09 13.32
C ALA A 85 13.90 7.52 13.85
N LYS A 86 15.13 8.06 13.97
CA LYS A 86 15.37 9.44 14.40
C LYS A 86 14.67 10.44 13.47
N GLN A 87 14.86 10.31 12.15
CA GLN A 87 14.20 11.18 11.17
C GLN A 87 12.68 11.14 11.29
N PHE A 88 12.11 9.95 11.45
CA PHE A 88 10.66 9.77 11.63
C PHE A 88 10.16 10.49 12.88
N TRP A 89 10.81 10.29 14.03
CA TRP A 89 10.37 10.90 15.30
C TRP A 89 10.62 12.41 15.37
N ASP A 90 11.68 12.91 14.73
CA ASP A 90 11.91 14.35 14.57
C ASP A 90 10.77 14.97 13.76
N ALA A 91 10.42 14.38 12.60
CA ALA A 91 9.31 14.84 11.77
C ALA A 91 7.95 14.73 12.48
N MET A 92 7.73 13.67 13.26
CA MET A 92 6.53 13.50 14.06
C MET A 92 6.44 14.57 15.15
N SER A 93 7.56 14.92 15.79
CA SER A 93 7.62 15.98 16.80
C SER A 93 7.32 17.36 16.20
N GLU A 94 7.85 17.64 15.01
CA GLU A 94 7.58 18.88 14.26
C GLU A 94 6.10 19.02 13.89
N LEU A 95 5.44 17.91 13.52
CA LEU A 95 4.02 17.87 13.20
C LEU A 95 3.12 18.17 14.42
N ASN A 96 3.61 17.92 15.64
CA ASN A 96 2.88 18.10 16.90
C ASN A 96 1.52 17.37 16.92
N PRO A 97 1.51 16.02 16.98
CA PRO A 97 0.30 15.21 16.82
C PRO A 97 -0.75 15.43 17.92
N VAL A 98 -0.32 15.97 19.07
CA VAL A 98 -1.20 16.30 20.20
C VAL A 98 -2.11 17.49 19.87
N SER A 99 -1.73 18.30 18.88
CA SER A 99 -2.49 19.46 18.43
C SER A 99 -3.47 19.18 17.28
N ILE A 100 -3.36 18.02 16.64
CA ILE A 100 -4.25 17.60 15.54
C ILE A 100 -5.68 17.51 16.07
N ARG A 101 -6.63 18.05 15.31
CA ARG A 101 -8.05 18.05 15.66
C ARG A 101 -8.78 17.12 14.69
N PRO A 102 -9.74 16.32 15.17
CA PRO A 102 -10.56 15.52 14.27
C PRO A 102 -11.24 16.42 13.24
N MET A 103 -11.19 16.03 11.98
CA MET A 103 -11.93 16.69 10.92
C MET A 103 -13.19 15.86 10.63
N GLU A 104 -14.36 16.48 10.74
CA GLU A 104 -15.62 15.85 10.35
C GLU A 104 -15.62 15.65 8.84
N SER A 105 -15.18 14.49 8.40
CA SER A 105 -15.22 14.07 7.00
C SER A 105 -15.73 12.64 6.95
N CYS A 106 -16.72 12.43 6.08
CA CYS A 106 -17.24 11.11 5.77
C CYS A 106 -17.58 11.06 4.28
N GLY A 107 -17.43 9.89 3.69
CA GLY A 107 -17.84 9.66 2.31
C GLY A 107 -18.07 8.17 2.05
N CYS A 108 -18.64 7.89 0.88
CA CYS A 108 -19.06 6.53 0.52
C CYS A 108 -17.91 5.65 -0.01
N ASP A 109 -16.85 6.26 -0.55
CA ASP A 109 -15.72 5.57 -1.15
C ASP A 109 -14.40 6.18 -0.67
N GLY A 110 -13.49 5.37 -0.15
CA GLY A 110 -12.25 5.84 0.41
C GLY A 110 -11.77 4.96 1.56
N MET A 111 -11.10 5.58 2.53
CA MET A 111 -10.53 4.89 3.68
C MET A 111 -10.74 5.72 4.94
N SER A 112 -11.44 5.15 5.92
CA SER A 112 -11.46 5.73 7.27
C SER A 112 -10.16 5.36 7.98
N ILE A 113 -9.65 6.24 8.83
CA ILE A 113 -8.42 6.03 9.58
C ILE A 113 -8.62 6.46 11.02
N ASN A 114 -8.35 5.53 11.95
CA ASN A 114 -8.26 5.81 13.36
C ASN A 114 -6.79 5.95 13.74
N ALA A 115 -6.37 7.15 14.08
CA ALA A 115 -4.99 7.46 14.40
C ALA A 115 -4.80 7.70 15.90
N MET A 116 -3.66 7.28 16.41
CA MET A 116 -3.31 7.43 17.82
C MET A 116 -1.83 7.76 17.98
N PHE A 117 -1.54 8.75 18.82
CA PHE A 117 -0.19 9.11 19.21
C PHE A 117 -0.10 9.14 20.74
N GLN A 118 1.01 8.63 21.26
CA GLN A 118 1.32 8.67 22.68
C GLN A 118 2.80 8.96 22.87
N ALA A 119 3.14 9.88 23.79
CA ALA A 119 4.51 10.14 24.23
C ALA A 119 4.51 10.54 25.72
N GLY A 120 5.03 9.67 26.58
CA GLY A 120 4.88 9.81 28.03
C GLY A 120 3.41 9.87 28.45
N ASP A 121 3.02 10.95 29.14
CA ASP A 121 1.64 11.20 29.59
C ASP A 121 0.76 11.89 28.52
N GLN A 122 1.35 12.34 27.42
CA GLN A 122 0.60 12.97 26.33
C GLN A 122 0.01 11.90 25.43
N LYS A 123 -1.30 11.99 25.18
CA LYS A 123 -2.02 11.10 24.29
C LYS A 123 -2.97 11.91 23.41
N SER A 124 -3.00 11.62 22.12
CA SER A 124 -4.02 12.09 21.19
C SER A 124 -4.58 10.94 20.37
N GLU A 125 -5.87 11.02 20.10
CA GLU A 125 -6.58 10.14 19.16
C GLU A 125 -7.40 11.05 18.24
N PHE A 126 -7.43 10.70 16.96
CA PHE A 126 -8.29 11.38 15.99
C PHE A 126 -8.75 10.38 14.93
N GLU A 127 -9.88 10.70 14.31
CA GLU A 127 -10.42 9.98 13.17
C GLU A 127 -10.38 10.90 11.95
N THR A 128 -10.07 10.33 10.80
CA THR A 128 -10.08 11.05 9.52
C THR A 128 -10.53 10.11 8.41
N TRP A 129 -10.94 10.67 7.28
CA TRP A 129 -11.38 9.92 6.11
C TRP A 129 -10.64 10.42 4.88
N SER A 130 -9.94 9.52 4.19
CA SER A 130 -9.14 9.77 2.98
C SER A 130 -8.42 11.13 3.00
N PRO A 131 -7.57 11.39 4.02
CA PRO A 131 -7.02 12.73 4.24
C PRO A 131 -6.13 13.16 3.07
N GLU A 132 -6.17 14.45 2.73
CA GLU A 132 -5.21 15.03 1.80
C GLU A 132 -3.83 15.12 2.51
N LEU A 133 -2.75 14.82 1.79
CA LEU A 133 -1.41 14.69 2.38
C LEU A 133 -0.84 16.01 2.91
N ASP A 134 -1.39 17.16 2.50
CA ASP A 134 -1.00 18.48 2.97
C ASP A 134 -1.71 18.92 4.26
N THR A 135 -2.67 18.13 4.77
CA THR A 135 -3.27 18.36 6.08
C THR A 135 -2.45 17.71 7.20
N PRO A 136 -2.56 18.18 8.46
CA PRO A 136 -1.87 17.55 9.59
C PRO A 136 -2.19 16.05 9.76
N GLU A 137 -3.45 15.66 9.53
CA GLU A 137 -3.90 14.27 9.60
C GLU A 137 -3.29 13.43 8.48
N GLY A 138 -3.29 13.94 7.24
CA GLY A 138 -2.68 13.27 6.10
C GLY A 138 -1.19 13.09 6.30
N ARG A 139 -0.49 14.15 6.75
CA ARG A 139 0.95 14.09 7.03
C ARG A 139 1.29 13.11 8.16
N PHE A 140 0.45 13.00 9.20
CA PHE A 140 0.65 12.03 10.27
C PHE A 140 0.66 10.60 9.73
N VAL A 141 -0.35 10.26 8.92
CA VAL A 141 -0.49 8.93 8.32
C VAL A 141 0.64 8.68 7.31
N GLU A 142 0.96 9.69 6.51
CA GLU A 142 2.03 9.62 5.51
C GLU A 142 3.38 9.26 6.14
N LEU A 143 3.74 9.89 7.27
CA LEU A 143 5.00 9.59 7.97
C LEU A 143 5.08 8.13 8.39
N ILE A 144 3.98 7.56 8.89
CA ILE A 144 3.91 6.15 9.31
C ILE A 144 4.01 5.24 8.09
N TYR A 145 3.25 5.55 7.03
CA TYR A 145 3.24 4.81 5.78
C TYR A 145 4.61 4.80 5.11
N ASP A 146 5.27 5.95 4.97
CA ASP A 146 6.59 6.06 4.34
C ASP A 146 7.63 5.24 5.09
N LEU A 147 7.57 5.24 6.43
CA LEU A 147 8.44 4.40 7.23
C LEU A 147 8.16 2.91 7.00
N ALA A 148 6.89 2.52 6.93
CA ALA A 148 6.45 1.15 6.66
C ALA A 148 6.95 0.67 5.28
N TRP A 149 6.74 1.49 4.26
CA TRP A 149 7.17 1.25 2.88
C TRP A 149 8.67 1.01 2.75
N ASP A 150 9.47 1.76 3.52
CA ASP A 150 10.93 1.68 3.45
C ASP A 150 11.50 0.38 4.05
N VAL A 151 10.84 -0.21 5.05
CA VAL A 151 11.47 -1.25 5.90
C VAL A 151 10.74 -2.58 5.92
N LEU A 152 9.45 -2.62 5.58
CA LEU A 152 8.68 -3.87 5.51
C LEU A 152 8.84 -4.49 4.13
N GLN A 153 9.06 -5.80 4.09
CA GLN A 153 9.47 -6.47 2.85
C GLN A 153 8.78 -7.81 2.63
N THR A 154 7.94 -8.28 3.56
CA THR A 154 7.18 -9.51 3.31
C THR A 154 6.19 -9.28 2.17
N PRO A 155 5.91 -10.30 1.32
CA PRO A 155 4.96 -10.18 0.23
C PRO A 155 3.59 -9.65 0.69
N GLU A 156 3.12 -10.09 1.86
CA GLU A 156 1.84 -9.71 2.42
C GLU A 156 1.82 -8.26 2.91
N ALA A 157 2.89 -7.77 3.53
CA ALA A 157 3.00 -6.37 3.92
C ALA A 157 3.09 -5.45 2.71
N VAL A 158 3.90 -5.81 1.69
CA VAL A 158 4.00 -5.06 0.44
C VAL A 158 2.63 -4.96 -0.23
N LEU A 159 1.89 -6.07 -0.33
CA LEU A 159 0.54 -6.11 -0.84
C LEU A 159 -0.41 -5.15 -0.09
N GLY A 160 -0.42 -5.22 1.25
CA GLY A 160 -1.26 -4.34 2.06
C GLY A 160 -0.88 -2.85 1.92
N LEU A 161 0.41 -2.54 1.88
CA LEU A 161 0.89 -1.17 1.69
C LEU A 161 0.58 -0.62 0.30
N GLU A 162 0.56 -1.46 -0.73
CA GLU A 162 0.14 -1.07 -2.07
C GLU A 162 -1.34 -0.73 -2.13
N HIS A 163 -2.20 -1.47 -1.42
CA HIS A 163 -3.60 -1.09 -1.27
C HIS A 163 -3.72 0.27 -0.59
N LEU A 164 -3.02 0.49 0.54
CA LEU A 164 -3.04 1.77 1.25
C LEU A 164 -2.53 2.93 0.38
N HIS A 165 -1.54 2.70 -0.48
CA HIS A 165 -0.98 3.71 -1.38
C HIS A 165 -2.07 4.39 -2.23
N CYS A 166 -3.00 3.59 -2.77
CA CYS A 166 -4.08 4.09 -3.61
C CYS A 166 -5.04 4.99 -2.85
N TYR A 167 -5.35 4.69 -1.59
CA TYR A 167 -6.21 5.51 -0.75
C TYR A 167 -5.53 6.79 -0.27
N LEU A 168 -4.20 6.76 -0.10
CA LEU A 168 -3.42 7.93 0.32
C LEU A 168 -3.08 8.88 -0.83
N LYS A 169 -3.49 8.59 -2.06
CA LYS A 169 -3.27 9.43 -3.25
C LYS A 169 -1.80 9.84 -3.44
N LYS A 170 -0.85 8.95 -3.11
CA LYS A 170 0.59 9.22 -3.19
C LYS A 170 1.17 9.24 -4.62
N GLY A 171 0.30 9.15 -5.62
CA GLY A 171 0.66 9.10 -7.04
C GLY A 171 0.10 7.85 -7.71
N PRO A 172 0.53 7.55 -8.95
CA PRO A 172 0.17 6.31 -9.60
C PRO A 172 0.82 5.13 -8.85
N GLY A 173 0.10 4.02 -8.74
CA GLY A 173 0.62 2.79 -8.14
C GLY A 173 1.67 2.13 -9.03
N VAL A 174 2.85 2.72 -9.11
CA VAL A 174 3.95 2.30 -9.99
C VAL A 174 5.27 2.35 -9.23
N THR A 175 6.03 1.26 -9.29
CA THR A 175 7.42 1.23 -8.83
C THR A 175 8.35 0.60 -9.87
N VAL A 176 9.61 1.02 -9.84
CA VAL A 176 10.65 0.54 -10.73
C VAL A 176 11.75 -0.13 -9.91
N THR A 177 12.14 -1.34 -10.30
CA THR A 177 13.32 -2.02 -9.77
C THR A 177 14.26 -2.35 -10.91
N THR A 178 15.48 -1.82 -10.85
CA THR A 178 16.54 -2.07 -11.84
C THR A 178 17.35 -3.30 -11.46
N GLY A 179 17.68 -4.15 -12.43
CA GLY A 179 18.44 -5.38 -12.17
C GLY A 179 18.85 -6.08 -13.46
N SER A 180 19.15 -7.39 -13.38
CA SER A 180 19.38 -8.20 -14.59
C SER A 180 18.14 -8.29 -15.47
N VAL A 181 16.96 -8.18 -14.85
CA VAL A 181 15.68 -7.94 -15.49
C VAL A 181 15.11 -6.71 -14.81
N ASN A 182 14.84 -5.65 -15.58
CA ASN A 182 14.15 -4.48 -15.05
C ASN A 182 12.70 -4.87 -14.73
N ARG A 183 12.16 -4.37 -13.63
CA ARG A 183 10.76 -4.61 -13.23
C ARG A 183 10.03 -3.28 -13.12
N LEU A 184 8.95 -3.16 -13.89
CA LEU A 184 7.93 -2.14 -13.74
C LEU A 184 6.76 -2.77 -13.02
N ARG A 185 6.60 -2.51 -11.72
CA ARG A 185 5.46 -2.99 -10.96
C ARG A 185 4.34 -1.96 -11.00
N ILE A 186 3.15 -2.40 -11.39
CA ILE A 186 1.93 -1.60 -11.47
C ILE A 186 0.90 -2.26 -10.57
N PHE A 187 0.39 -1.53 -9.59
CA PHE A 187 -0.53 -2.03 -8.56
C PHE A 187 -1.70 -1.09 -8.33
N GLY A 188 -2.74 -1.60 -7.66
CA GLY A 188 -3.98 -0.89 -7.43
C GLY A 188 -4.70 -0.59 -8.73
N SER A 189 -5.26 0.62 -8.85
CA SER A 189 -5.97 1.05 -10.06
C SER A 189 -5.32 2.28 -10.72
N LEU A 190 -5.43 2.35 -12.04
CA LEU A 190 -5.03 3.51 -12.83
C LEU A 190 -6.23 4.23 -13.43
N SER A 191 -6.27 5.54 -13.23
CA SER A 191 -7.26 6.44 -13.78
C SER A 191 -6.71 7.18 -15.00
N PHE A 192 -7.58 7.85 -15.75
CA PHE A 192 -7.14 8.75 -16.83
C PHE A 192 -6.22 9.88 -16.31
N GLY A 193 -6.35 10.28 -15.05
CA GLY A 193 -5.48 11.28 -14.44
C GLY A 193 -4.02 10.83 -14.31
N ASP A 194 -3.77 9.53 -14.36
CA ASP A 194 -2.43 8.94 -14.17
C ASP A 194 -1.64 8.82 -15.47
N GLU A 195 -2.25 9.11 -16.63
CA GLU A 195 -1.63 8.92 -17.96
C GLU A 195 -0.27 9.60 -18.06
N GLY A 196 -0.16 10.87 -17.65
CA GLY A 196 1.08 11.63 -17.77
C GLY A 196 2.22 11.06 -16.92
N ALA A 197 1.91 10.65 -15.68
CA ALA A 197 2.90 10.05 -14.78
C ALA A 197 3.30 8.65 -15.24
N LEU A 198 2.34 7.85 -15.72
CA LEU A 198 2.59 6.53 -16.31
C LEU A 198 3.52 6.61 -17.53
N LEU A 199 3.28 7.57 -18.43
CA LEU A 199 4.12 7.79 -19.61
C LEU A 199 5.55 8.21 -19.23
N ALA A 200 5.72 8.96 -18.14
CA ALA A 200 7.04 9.29 -17.62
C ALA A 200 7.80 8.02 -17.24
N TYR A 201 7.18 7.11 -16.47
CA TYR A 201 7.79 5.82 -16.13
C TYR A 201 8.09 4.96 -17.36
N PHE A 202 7.18 4.89 -18.33
CA PHE A 202 7.41 4.14 -19.57
C PHE A 202 8.65 4.62 -20.34
N SER A 203 8.99 5.90 -20.22
CA SER A 203 10.14 6.49 -20.91
C SER A 203 11.50 6.18 -20.26
N GLU A 204 11.52 5.62 -19.05
CA GLU A 204 12.76 5.33 -18.31
C GLU A 204 13.45 4.03 -18.75
N PHE A 205 12.77 3.18 -19.52
CA PHE A 205 13.27 1.85 -19.88
C PHE A 205 13.96 1.84 -21.25
N ASP A 206 15.10 1.14 -21.32
CA ASP A 206 15.73 0.82 -22.61
C ASP A 206 14.91 -0.25 -23.32
N LEU A 207 14.56 0.04 -24.58
CA LEU A 207 13.74 -0.82 -25.43
C LEU A 207 14.36 -2.21 -25.71
N ASN A 208 15.66 -2.37 -25.48
CA ASN A 208 16.42 -3.59 -25.74
C ASN A 208 16.74 -4.40 -24.48
N GLU A 209 16.50 -3.84 -23.29
CA GLU A 209 16.76 -4.55 -22.03
C GLU A 209 15.56 -5.45 -21.65
N PRO A 210 15.80 -6.59 -20.97
CA PRO A 210 14.72 -7.42 -20.45
C PRO A 210 13.85 -6.65 -19.45
N LEU A 211 12.54 -6.61 -19.71
CA LEU A 211 11.57 -5.91 -18.89
C LEU A 211 10.44 -6.85 -18.44
N LEU A 212 10.24 -6.94 -17.13
CA LEU A 212 9.05 -7.49 -16.51
C LEU A 212 8.08 -6.35 -16.19
N VAL A 213 6.88 -6.39 -16.75
CA VAL A 213 5.75 -5.61 -16.24
C VAL A 213 4.95 -6.48 -15.29
N ASP A 214 4.94 -6.09 -14.03
CA ASP A 214 4.33 -6.86 -12.95
C ASP A 214 3.03 -6.19 -12.49
N MET A 215 1.93 -6.86 -12.82
CA MET A 215 0.55 -6.47 -12.53
C MET A 215 -0.11 -7.49 -11.61
N THR A 216 0.67 -8.21 -10.78
CA THR A 216 0.13 -9.23 -9.86
C THR A 216 -0.72 -8.65 -8.74
N ASN A 217 -0.61 -7.35 -8.46
CA ASN A 217 -1.48 -6.62 -7.53
C ASN A 217 -2.26 -5.48 -8.21
N PHE A 218 -2.64 -5.66 -9.47
CA PHE A 218 -3.38 -4.66 -10.23
C PHE A 218 -4.88 -4.96 -10.21
N ASP A 219 -5.67 -3.98 -9.78
CA ASP A 219 -7.13 -4.02 -9.68
C ASP A 219 -7.79 -3.65 -11.01
N GLY A 220 -7.21 -2.71 -11.75
CA GLY A 220 -7.68 -2.38 -13.08
C GLY A 220 -7.38 -0.97 -13.58
N MET A 221 -7.84 -0.70 -14.80
CA MET A 221 -7.73 0.63 -15.42
C MET A 221 -8.91 0.98 -16.32
N GLY A 222 -9.07 2.29 -16.55
CA GLY A 222 -9.87 2.79 -17.65
C GLY A 222 -9.32 2.35 -19.02
N THR A 223 -10.19 1.92 -19.92
CA THR A 223 -9.80 1.47 -21.28
C THR A 223 -9.19 2.57 -22.14
N CYS A 224 -9.33 3.85 -21.73
CA CYS A 224 -8.66 4.97 -22.36
C CYS A 224 -7.12 4.90 -22.28
N LEU A 225 -6.56 4.16 -21.32
CA LEU A 225 -5.11 3.97 -21.17
C LEU A 225 -4.55 2.87 -22.09
N TYR A 226 -5.41 2.02 -22.68
CA TYR A 226 -4.97 0.89 -23.52
C TYR A 226 -4.03 1.32 -24.67
N PRO A 227 -4.26 2.42 -25.40
CA PRO A 227 -3.35 2.84 -26.47
C PRO A 227 -1.92 3.04 -25.99
N GLU A 228 -1.70 3.56 -24.78
CA GLU A 228 -0.36 3.83 -24.26
C GLU A 228 0.35 2.54 -23.84
N PHE A 229 -0.36 1.63 -23.19
CA PHE A 229 0.15 0.28 -22.90
C PHE A 229 0.48 -0.51 -24.18
N ILE A 230 -0.36 -0.41 -25.22
CA ILE A 230 -0.11 -1.06 -26.51
C ILE A 230 1.13 -0.48 -27.19
N LYS A 231 1.29 0.84 -27.20
CA LYS A 231 2.51 1.48 -27.75
C LYS A 231 3.75 1.03 -26.99
N PHE A 232 3.69 1.03 -25.66
CA PHE A 232 4.78 0.60 -24.79
C PHE A 232 5.16 -0.87 -25.01
N ALA A 233 4.17 -1.77 -25.06
CA ALA A 233 4.41 -3.18 -25.31
C ALA A 233 5.04 -3.42 -26.69
N ASN A 234 4.59 -2.71 -27.71
CA ASN A 234 5.12 -2.85 -29.08
C ASN A 234 6.50 -2.23 -29.28
N SER A 235 6.95 -1.32 -28.41
CA SER A 235 8.28 -0.72 -28.50
C SER A 235 9.37 -1.58 -27.86
N HIS A 236 9.02 -2.56 -27.03
CA HIS A 236 9.97 -3.42 -26.33
C HIS A 236 10.08 -4.79 -27.00
N GLN A 237 11.32 -5.23 -27.26
CA GLN A 237 11.55 -6.55 -27.88
C GLN A 237 11.51 -7.69 -26.85
N ASN A 238 11.91 -7.42 -25.61
CA ASN A 238 12.05 -8.42 -24.56
C ASN A 238 11.22 -8.06 -23.33
N ILE A 239 9.90 -8.16 -23.47
CA ILE A 239 8.93 -7.80 -22.43
C ILE A 239 8.08 -9.00 -22.04
N ALA A 240 7.90 -9.20 -20.74
CA ALA A 240 6.98 -10.18 -20.16
C ALA A 240 6.05 -9.51 -19.14
N TRP A 241 4.88 -10.11 -18.95
CA TRP A 241 3.81 -9.59 -18.11
C TRP A 241 3.44 -10.62 -17.05
N ALA A 242 3.62 -10.29 -15.77
CA ALA A 242 3.03 -11.06 -14.67
C ALA A 242 1.66 -10.46 -14.36
N VAL A 243 0.58 -11.22 -14.50
CA VAL A 243 -0.78 -10.69 -14.53
C VAL A 243 -1.65 -11.35 -13.46
N SER A 244 -2.29 -10.53 -12.62
CA SER A 244 -3.34 -11.01 -11.72
C SER A 244 -4.57 -11.48 -12.52
N PRO A 245 -5.49 -12.26 -11.92
CA PRO A 245 -6.78 -12.55 -12.52
C PRO A 245 -7.55 -11.29 -12.92
N ASN A 246 -7.45 -10.22 -12.12
CA ASN A 246 -8.03 -8.91 -12.42
C ASN A 246 -7.33 -8.25 -13.62
N ALA A 247 -6.00 -8.24 -13.70
CA ALA A 247 -5.27 -7.66 -14.83
C ALA A 247 -5.50 -8.38 -16.17
N ARG A 248 -5.81 -9.68 -16.11
CA ARG A 248 -5.89 -10.56 -17.29
C ARG A 248 -6.86 -10.05 -18.36
N HIS A 249 -8.05 -9.59 -17.96
CA HIS A 249 -9.03 -9.10 -18.93
C HIS A 249 -8.55 -7.84 -19.68
N HIS A 250 -7.76 -6.98 -19.04
CA HIS A 250 -7.16 -5.82 -19.68
C HIS A 250 -6.11 -6.24 -20.72
N VAL A 251 -5.20 -7.13 -20.33
CA VAL A 251 -4.13 -7.65 -21.18
C VAL A 251 -4.68 -8.39 -22.41
N GLU A 252 -5.74 -9.18 -22.23
CA GLU A 252 -6.45 -9.84 -23.32
C GLU A 252 -7.15 -8.84 -24.26
N ALA A 253 -7.79 -7.80 -23.70
CA ALA A 253 -8.42 -6.76 -24.50
C ALA A 253 -7.41 -5.93 -25.32
N MET A 254 -6.21 -5.72 -24.78
CA MET A 254 -5.07 -5.10 -25.49
C MET A 254 -4.40 -6.04 -26.49
N ARG A 255 -4.78 -7.33 -26.50
CA ARG A 255 -4.28 -8.38 -27.40
C ARG A 255 -2.78 -8.61 -27.28
N PHE A 256 -2.23 -8.57 -26.07
CA PHE A 256 -0.84 -8.96 -25.87
C PHE A 256 -0.65 -10.45 -26.16
N PRO A 257 0.52 -10.86 -26.67
CA PRO A 257 0.80 -12.26 -26.95
C PRO A 257 0.65 -13.10 -25.68
N LYS A 258 -0.03 -14.25 -25.77
CA LYS A 258 -0.30 -15.09 -24.59
C LYS A 258 0.97 -15.68 -24.01
N GLU A 259 1.95 -15.95 -24.86
CA GLU A 259 3.26 -16.49 -24.53
C GLU A 259 4.15 -15.52 -23.72
N THR A 260 3.78 -14.24 -23.65
CA THR A 260 4.48 -13.23 -22.83
C THR A 260 3.71 -12.92 -21.54
N CYS A 261 2.61 -13.61 -21.23
CA CYS A 261 1.74 -13.32 -20.09
C CYS A 261 1.71 -14.52 -19.12
N PHE A 262 2.03 -14.28 -17.85
CA PHE A 262 2.24 -15.31 -16.82
C PHE A 262 1.44 -14.98 -15.56
N ASP A 263 1.09 -16.00 -14.77
CA ASP A 263 0.38 -15.79 -13.49
C ASP A 263 1.33 -15.34 -12.37
N THR A 264 2.64 -15.56 -12.52
CA THR A 264 3.64 -15.26 -11.49
C THR A 264 4.81 -14.46 -12.06
N THR A 265 5.47 -13.68 -11.19
CA THR A 265 6.71 -12.98 -11.53
C THR A 265 7.85 -13.95 -11.86
N ASP A 266 7.90 -15.09 -11.17
CA ASP A 266 8.98 -16.07 -11.33
C ASP A 266 8.95 -16.72 -12.72
N ASP A 267 7.77 -17.10 -13.21
CA ASP A 267 7.62 -17.67 -14.55
C ASP A 267 7.99 -16.64 -15.63
N ALA A 268 7.59 -15.38 -15.44
CA ALA A 268 7.94 -14.30 -16.36
C ALA A 268 9.45 -14.02 -16.38
N ILE A 269 10.11 -14.01 -15.22
CA ILE A 269 11.57 -13.84 -15.11
C ILE A 269 12.29 -15.04 -15.75
N GLN A 270 11.82 -16.27 -15.54
CA GLN A 270 12.40 -17.45 -16.19
C GLN A 270 12.27 -17.39 -17.71
N TRP A 271 11.15 -16.85 -18.22
CA TRP A 271 10.97 -16.64 -19.66
C TRP A 271 11.93 -15.60 -20.23
N LEU A 272 12.10 -14.46 -19.55
CA LEU A 272 12.99 -13.37 -19.96
C LEU A 272 14.48 -13.75 -19.96
N ASN A 273 14.87 -14.72 -19.14
CA ASN A 273 16.25 -15.22 -19.06
C ASN A 273 16.56 -16.35 -20.05
N ARG A 274 15.62 -16.71 -20.95
CA ARG A 274 15.89 -17.71 -21.97
C ARG A 274 16.90 -17.17 -22.99
N PRO A 275 17.90 -17.98 -23.38
CA PRO A 275 18.94 -17.58 -24.33
C PRO A 275 18.42 -17.42 -25.76
#